data_AF-A0A7S0JZ19-F1
#
_entry.id   AF-A0A7S0JZ19-F1
#
_cell.length_a   1.000
_cell.length_b   1.000
_cell.length_c   1.000
_cell.angle_alpha   90.00
_cell.angle_beta   90.00
_cell.angle_gamma   90.00
#
_symmetry.space_group_name_H-M   'P 1'
#
loop_
_entity.id
_entity.type
_entity.pdbx_description
1 polymer ?
#
loop_
_entity_poly.entity_id
_entity_poly.type
_entity_poly.pdbx_seq_one_letter_code
_entity_poly.pdbx_strand_id
1 'polypeptide(L)'
;MLARASSAASRVRASVSGTRAFRSSAAPALAAKAPLANPADLSPLKQFFYGRLDGPALFPFPSALSADEREAATALAEPVGKFFADKVNSAQIDWDHKIPEEVMQGLRDLGLFGLQIEERHGGLGLSNTEYARIVEELVTDPSIAVTLMAHQSIGLKGILMFGTEEQKAKYLPKLASGEHMASFCLTEPGAGSDAAGITTRAVPADDGS
;
A
#
# COMPACT_ATOMS: atom_id res chain seq x y z
N MET A 1 29.24 47.40 -57.23
CA MET A 1 28.16 46.77 -58.01
C MET A 1 27.10 46.32 -57.01
N LEU A 2 26.02 47.04 -56.65
CA LEU A 2 25.06 47.88 -57.37
C LEU A 2 24.38 47.21 -58.57
N ALA A 3 23.22 46.59 -58.32
CA ALA A 3 22.00 46.58 -59.17
C ALA A 3 20.91 45.79 -58.39
N ARG A 4 19.95 46.46 -57.72
CA ARG A 4 18.65 47.00 -58.18
C ARG A 4 17.53 45.96 -58.32
N ALA A 5 16.43 46.30 -57.65
CA ALA A 5 15.15 45.61 -57.53
C ALA A 5 14.24 45.76 -58.76
N SER A 6 13.24 44.87 -58.88
CA SER A 6 11.91 45.14 -59.47
C SER A 6 10.98 43.95 -59.15
N SER A 7 9.96 44.14 -58.30
CA SER A 7 8.53 44.29 -58.66
C SER A 7 7.76 42.98 -58.82
N ALA A 8 6.82 42.72 -57.90
CA ALA A 8 5.37 42.64 -58.16
C ALA A 8 4.67 41.88 -57.02
N ALA A 9 4.05 42.63 -56.10
CA ALA A 9 3.16 42.07 -55.09
C ALA A 9 1.77 41.84 -55.72
N SER A 10 1.44 40.57 -56.02
CA SER A 10 0.08 40.14 -56.33
C SER A 10 -0.57 39.61 -55.05
N ARG A 11 -1.62 40.30 -54.58
CA ARG A 11 -2.45 39.87 -53.45
C ARG A 11 -3.44 38.82 -53.94
N VAL A 12 -3.28 37.57 -53.52
CA VAL A 12 -4.35 36.57 -53.58
C VAL A 12 -5.06 36.56 -52.22
N ARG A 13 -6.27 37.14 -52.18
CA ARG A 13 -7.23 36.90 -51.10
C ARG A 13 -7.84 35.52 -51.34
N ALA A 14 -7.47 34.54 -50.53
CA ALA A 14 -8.24 33.30 -50.41
C ALA A 14 -9.29 33.49 -49.31
N SER A 15 -10.57 33.37 -49.69
CA SER A 15 -11.69 33.34 -48.76
C SER A 15 -11.73 31.98 -48.05
N VAL A 16 -11.50 31.98 -46.74
CA VAL A 16 -11.79 30.81 -45.90
C VAL A 16 -13.25 30.90 -45.47
N SER A 17 -14.14 30.45 -46.33
CA SER A 17 -15.53 30.11 -45.97
C SER A 17 -15.59 28.61 -45.73
N GLY A 18 -15.60 28.19 -44.46
CA GLY A 18 -15.64 26.77 -44.13
C GLY A 18 -15.21 26.41 -42.71
N THR A 19 -15.67 27.13 -41.69
CA THR A 19 -15.57 26.64 -40.30
C THR A 19 -16.55 25.48 -40.13
N ARG A 20 -16.06 24.25 -40.31
CA ARG A 20 -16.79 23.04 -39.89
C ARG A 20 -16.78 23.04 -38.36
N ALA A 21 -17.87 23.47 -37.76
CA ALA A 21 -18.05 23.44 -36.31
C ALA A 21 -17.86 21.99 -35.81
N PHE A 22 -16.82 21.77 -35.03
CA PHE A 22 -16.71 20.58 -34.20
C PHE A 22 -17.91 20.61 -33.25
N ARG A 23 -18.89 19.73 -33.49
CA ARG A 23 -19.92 19.45 -32.49
C ARG A 23 -19.22 18.81 -31.31
N SER A 24 -19.04 19.57 -30.24
CA SER A 24 -18.77 19.03 -28.91
C SER A 24 -19.89 18.04 -28.59
N SER A 25 -19.61 16.74 -28.63
CA SER A 25 -20.49 15.79 -27.95
C SER A 25 -20.50 16.22 -26.49
N ALA A 26 -21.67 16.55 -25.95
CA ALA A 26 -21.80 16.85 -24.53
C ALA A 26 -21.12 15.72 -23.75
N ALA A 27 -20.17 16.08 -22.89
CA ALA A 27 -19.70 15.15 -21.87
C ALA A 27 -20.93 14.60 -21.15
N PRO A 28 -21.01 13.29 -20.87
CA PRO A 28 -22.13 12.75 -20.13
C PRO A 28 -22.28 13.59 -18.86
N ALA A 29 -23.48 14.12 -18.62
CA ALA A 29 -23.76 14.84 -17.41
C ALA A 29 -23.31 13.96 -16.25
N LEU A 30 -22.34 14.44 -15.46
CA LEU A 30 -21.94 13.78 -14.22
C LEU A 30 -23.25 13.52 -13.47
N ALA A 31 -23.62 12.23 -13.36
CA ALA A 31 -24.77 11.82 -12.59
C ALA A 31 -24.69 12.57 -11.25
N ALA A 32 -25.77 13.26 -10.88
CA ALA A 32 -25.82 14.03 -9.65
C ALA A 32 -25.31 13.13 -8.53
N LYS A 33 -24.12 13.46 -7.99
CA LYS A 33 -23.51 12.68 -6.92
C LYS A 33 -24.56 12.57 -5.82
N ALA A 34 -24.75 11.37 -5.29
CA ALA A 34 -25.59 11.12 -4.13
C ALA A 34 -25.37 12.25 -3.09
N PRO A 35 -26.43 12.74 -2.44
CA PRO A 35 -26.32 13.85 -1.50
C PRO A 35 -25.15 13.56 -0.55
N LEU A 36 -24.27 14.55 -0.42
CA LEU A 36 -23.05 14.41 0.38
C LEU A 36 -23.43 13.83 1.73
N ALA A 37 -22.82 12.68 2.08
CA ALA A 37 -22.93 12.09 3.41
C ALA A 37 -22.78 13.21 4.46
N ASN A 38 -23.52 13.09 5.56
CA ASN A 38 -23.46 14.05 6.66
C ASN A 38 -22.00 14.47 6.90
N PRO A 39 -21.65 15.77 6.80
CA PRO A 39 -20.25 16.22 6.84
C PRO A 39 -19.46 15.73 8.05
N ALA A 40 -20.14 15.43 9.15
CA ALA A 40 -19.57 14.84 10.36
C ALA A 40 -19.06 13.39 10.17
N ASP A 41 -19.59 12.66 9.19
CA ASP A 41 -19.21 11.27 8.88
C ASP A 41 -18.05 11.19 7.87
N LEU A 42 -17.52 12.35 7.43
CA LEU A 42 -16.43 12.41 6.46
C LEU A 42 -15.07 12.36 7.18
N SER A 43 -14.08 11.70 6.57
CA SER A 43 -12.69 11.78 7.03
C SER A 43 -12.22 13.24 7.11
N PRO A 44 -11.32 13.62 8.04
CA PRO A 44 -10.81 14.99 8.16
C PRO A 44 -10.28 15.58 6.84
N LEU A 45 -9.56 14.77 6.05
CA LEU A 45 -9.06 15.20 4.74
C LEU A 45 -10.20 15.60 3.80
N LYS A 46 -11.29 14.84 3.76
CA LYS A 46 -12.45 15.16 2.93
C LYS A 46 -13.20 16.39 3.44
N GLN A 47 -13.30 16.57 4.76
CA GLN A 47 -13.86 17.79 5.33
C GLN A 47 -13.05 19.03 4.93
N PHE A 48 -11.72 18.92 4.92
CA PHE A 48 -10.82 20.00 4.53
C PHE A 48 -11.12 20.51 3.10
N PHE A 49 -11.41 19.62 2.15
CA PHE A 49 -11.84 20.01 0.79
C PHE A 49 -13.19 20.75 0.76
N TYR A 50 -14.01 20.65 1.81
CA TYR A 50 -15.24 21.42 1.98
C TYR A 50 -15.04 22.70 2.82
N GLY A 51 -13.79 23.05 3.14
CA GLY A 51 -13.48 24.20 4.00
C GLY A 51 -13.88 23.98 5.46
N ARG A 52 -13.97 22.72 5.90
CA ARG A 52 -14.29 22.33 7.28
C ARG A 52 -13.15 21.51 7.87
N LEU A 53 -12.98 21.60 9.18
CA LEU A 53 -12.09 20.72 9.92
C LEU A 53 -12.73 20.47 11.28
N ASP A 54 -13.77 19.63 11.28
CA ASP A 54 -14.43 19.20 12.50
C ASP A 54 -13.46 18.22 13.17
N GLY A 55 -12.75 18.74 14.17
CA GLY A 55 -11.54 18.17 14.73
C GLY A 55 -11.59 16.84 15.50
N PRO A 56 -12.70 16.17 15.87
CA PRO A 56 -12.65 15.05 16.82
C PRO A 56 -11.76 13.86 16.42
N ALA A 57 -11.58 13.61 15.12
CA ALA A 57 -10.71 12.54 14.62
C ALA A 57 -9.22 12.94 14.54
N LEU A 58 -8.88 14.20 14.81
CA LEU A 58 -7.53 14.75 14.70
C LEU A 58 -7.06 15.45 15.99
N PHE A 59 -7.98 16.02 16.78
CA PHE A 59 -7.72 16.83 17.95
C PHE A 59 -8.59 16.41 19.16
N PRO A 60 -7.97 16.19 20.33
CA PRO A 60 -6.53 16.08 20.54
C PRO A 60 -5.94 14.90 19.76
N PHE A 61 -4.61 14.82 19.66
CA PHE A 61 -3.97 13.69 18.99
C PHE A 61 -4.50 12.36 19.57
N PRO A 62 -4.90 11.39 18.73
CA PRO A 62 -5.57 10.18 19.19
C PRO A 62 -4.64 9.34 20.08
N SER A 63 -5.14 8.97 21.26
CA SER A 63 -4.52 7.93 22.10
C SER A 63 -5.23 6.61 21.81
N ALA A 64 -4.72 5.87 20.82
CA ALA A 64 -5.33 4.62 20.37
C ALA A 64 -5.15 3.44 21.34
N LEU A 65 -4.18 3.56 22.26
CA LEU A 65 -3.84 2.56 23.26
C LEU A 65 -4.02 3.15 24.66
N SER A 66 -4.47 2.31 25.59
CA SER A 66 -4.45 2.55 27.03
C SER A 66 -3.00 2.65 27.55
N ALA A 67 -2.82 3.00 28.83
CA ALA A 67 -1.48 2.99 29.43
C ALA A 67 -0.88 1.58 29.42
N ASP A 68 -1.67 0.58 29.83
CA ASP A 68 -1.27 -0.82 29.92
C ASP A 68 -0.93 -1.41 28.54
N GLU A 69 -1.73 -1.14 27.51
CA GLU A 69 -1.44 -1.59 26.14
C GLU A 69 -0.15 -0.96 25.57
N ARG A 70 0.14 0.31 25.90
CA ARG A 70 1.41 0.95 25.49
C ARG A 70 2.61 0.35 26.18
N GLU A 71 2.48 0.05 27.48
CA GLU A 71 3.53 -0.62 28.23
C GLU A 71 3.79 -2.02 27.67
N ALA A 72 2.73 -2.79 27.40
CA ALA A 72 2.82 -4.11 26.76
C ALA A 72 3.49 -4.04 25.37
N ALA A 73 3.08 -3.10 24.51
CA ALA A 73 3.67 -2.90 23.19
C ALA A 73 5.17 -2.53 23.28
N THR A 74 5.54 -1.73 24.28
CA THR A 74 6.94 -1.35 24.52
C THR A 74 7.75 -2.56 24.98
N ALA A 75 7.23 -3.34 25.93
CA ALA A 75 7.87 -4.57 26.41
C ALA A 75 8.03 -5.61 25.30
N LEU A 76 7.10 -5.67 24.33
CA LEU A 76 7.24 -6.51 23.13
C LEU A 76 8.28 -5.97 22.14
N ALA A 77 8.46 -4.65 22.04
CA ALA A 77 9.43 -4.03 21.13
C ALA A 77 10.88 -4.18 21.62
N GLU A 78 11.13 -4.12 22.93
CA GLU A 78 12.46 -4.24 23.53
C GLU A 78 13.29 -5.46 23.08
N PRO A 79 12.76 -6.71 23.11
CA PRO A 79 13.52 -7.87 22.65
C PRO A 79 13.78 -7.83 21.13
N VAL A 80 12.92 -7.19 20.34
CA VAL A 80 13.12 -6.98 18.90
C VAL A 80 14.29 -6.02 18.69
N GLY A 81 14.28 -4.85 19.33
CA GLY A 81 15.38 -3.89 19.25
C GLY A 81 16.71 -4.49 19.71
N LYS A 82 16.70 -5.28 20.78
CA LYS A 82 17.88 -6.01 21.26
C LYS A 82 18.38 -7.03 20.23
N PHE A 83 17.50 -7.82 19.64
CA PHE A 83 17.87 -8.78 18.61
C PHE A 83 18.52 -8.10 17.41
N PHE A 84 17.96 -6.97 16.96
CA PHE A 84 18.53 -6.19 15.86
C PHE A 84 19.93 -5.67 16.23
N ALA A 85 20.09 -5.08 17.42
CA ALA A 85 21.38 -4.59 17.87
C ALA A 85 22.46 -5.69 18.00
N ASP A 86 22.07 -6.88 18.43
CA ASP A 86 23.02 -7.97 18.72
C ASP A 86 23.30 -8.89 17.52
N LYS A 87 22.34 -9.05 16.59
CA LYS A 87 22.37 -10.11 15.56
C LYS A 87 22.27 -9.61 14.12
N VAL A 88 21.80 -8.38 13.89
CA VAL A 88 21.59 -7.87 12.52
C VAL A 88 22.78 -7.02 12.10
N ASN A 89 23.38 -7.40 10.97
CA ASN A 89 24.40 -6.60 10.30
C ASN A 89 23.87 -6.14 8.93
N SER A 90 23.30 -4.94 8.89
CA SER A 90 22.66 -4.39 7.70
C SER A 90 23.60 -4.22 6.50
N ALA A 91 24.86 -3.84 6.75
CA ALA A 91 25.84 -3.69 5.68
C ALA A 91 26.16 -5.04 5.02
N GLN A 92 26.22 -6.11 5.81
CA GLN A 92 26.42 -7.46 5.27
C GLN A 92 25.19 -7.95 4.49
N ILE A 93 23.99 -7.71 5.01
CA ILE A 93 22.73 -8.08 4.33
C ILE A 93 22.63 -7.39 2.96
N ASP A 94 22.96 -6.10 2.89
CA ASP A 94 22.99 -5.33 1.65
C ASP A 94 24.02 -5.90 0.67
N TRP A 95 25.26 -6.10 1.12
CA TRP A 95 26.35 -6.61 0.28
C TRP A 95 26.10 -8.01 -0.29
N ASP A 96 25.52 -8.89 0.53
CA ASP A 96 25.20 -10.27 0.13
C ASP A 96 23.88 -10.38 -0.62
N HIS A 97 23.09 -9.30 -0.67
CA HIS A 97 21.71 -9.27 -1.16
C HIS A 97 20.83 -10.36 -0.54
N LYS A 98 21.09 -10.70 0.73
CA LYS A 98 20.44 -11.82 1.41
C LYS A 98 20.42 -11.62 2.92
N ILE A 99 19.27 -11.91 3.53
CA ILE A 99 19.15 -12.01 4.98
C ILE A 99 19.69 -13.40 5.40
N PRO A 100 20.68 -13.47 6.32
CA PRO A 100 21.20 -14.73 6.83
C PRO A 100 20.10 -15.62 7.43
N GLU A 101 20.19 -16.93 7.25
CA GLU A 101 19.16 -17.85 7.76
C GLU A 101 19.06 -17.82 9.30
N GLU A 102 20.17 -17.60 9.99
CA GLU A 102 20.17 -17.43 11.45
C GLU A 102 19.38 -16.20 11.89
N VAL A 103 19.43 -15.11 11.10
CA VAL A 103 18.63 -13.91 11.35
C VAL A 103 17.17 -14.22 11.06
N MET A 104 16.87 -14.84 9.92
CA MET A 104 15.50 -15.27 9.58
C MET A 104 14.88 -16.15 10.66
N GLN A 105 15.64 -17.11 11.19
CA GLN A 105 15.17 -17.96 12.28
C GLN A 105 14.88 -17.15 13.54
N GLY A 106 15.76 -16.21 13.91
CA GLY A 106 15.49 -15.33 15.05
C GLY A 106 14.24 -14.47 14.87
N LEU A 107 13.95 -14.01 13.66
CA LEU A 107 12.70 -13.30 13.35
C LEU A 107 11.46 -14.21 13.51
N ARG A 108 11.56 -15.49 13.15
CA ARG A 108 10.50 -16.49 13.38
C ARG A 108 10.30 -16.77 14.87
N ASP A 109 11.39 -16.97 15.61
CA ASP A 109 11.37 -17.26 17.03
C ASP A 109 10.78 -16.09 17.86
N LEU A 110 10.95 -14.86 17.39
CA LEU A 110 10.32 -13.65 17.94
C LEU A 110 8.85 -13.46 17.51
N GLY A 111 8.31 -14.32 16.63
CA GLY A 111 6.93 -14.24 16.16
C GLY A 111 6.65 -13.12 15.14
N LEU A 112 7.68 -12.54 14.53
CA LEU A 112 7.56 -11.31 13.73
C LEU A 112 6.87 -11.50 12.36
N PHE A 113 6.60 -12.75 11.97
CA PHE A 113 5.81 -13.08 10.78
C PHE A 113 4.30 -12.99 11.05
N GLY A 114 3.88 -13.10 12.30
CA GLY A 114 2.46 -13.22 12.70
C GLY A 114 1.92 -12.05 13.51
N LEU A 115 2.50 -10.84 13.43
CA LEU A 115 2.19 -9.73 14.36
C LEU A 115 0.68 -9.43 14.45
N GLN A 116 -0.01 -9.37 13.31
CA GLN A 116 -1.44 -9.03 13.26
C GLN A 116 -2.36 -10.24 13.04
N ILE A 117 -1.82 -11.46 12.97
CA ILE A 117 -2.63 -12.67 12.86
C ILE A 117 -3.22 -12.96 14.24
N GLU A 118 -4.49 -13.36 14.31
CA GLU A 118 -5.14 -13.64 15.60
C GLU A 118 -4.44 -14.79 16.34
N GLU A 119 -4.41 -14.72 17.68
CA GLU A 119 -3.76 -15.73 18.54
C GLU A 119 -4.27 -17.16 18.29
N ARG A 120 -5.57 -17.33 17.98
CA ARG A 120 -6.16 -18.63 17.63
C ARG A 120 -5.54 -19.28 16.38
N HIS A 121 -4.86 -18.49 15.57
CA HIS A 121 -4.12 -18.92 14.39
C HIS A 121 -2.59 -18.81 14.60
N GLY A 122 -2.12 -18.67 15.85
CA GLY A 122 -0.69 -18.68 16.19
C GLY A 122 0.03 -17.35 15.97
N GLY A 123 -0.68 -16.24 15.75
CA GLY A 123 -0.09 -14.90 15.70
C GLY A 123 -0.10 -14.18 17.05
N LEU A 124 0.29 -12.90 17.06
CA LEU A 124 0.34 -12.05 18.26
C LEU A 124 -0.91 -11.18 18.44
N GLY A 125 -1.83 -11.14 17.47
CA GLY A 125 -3.09 -10.41 17.58
C GLY A 125 -2.96 -8.88 17.73
N LEU A 126 -1.82 -8.28 17.34
CA LEU A 126 -1.55 -6.88 17.56
C LEU A 126 -2.50 -5.97 16.75
N SER A 127 -2.97 -4.91 17.41
CA SER A 127 -3.65 -3.79 16.75
C SER A 127 -2.72 -3.06 15.78
N ASN A 128 -3.27 -2.16 14.95
CA ASN A 128 -2.45 -1.36 14.03
C ASN A 128 -1.44 -0.46 14.74
N THR A 129 -1.77 0.06 15.93
CA THR A 129 -0.87 0.95 16.69
C THR A 129 0.25 0.16 17.36
N GLU A 130 -0.06 -1.02 17.92
CA GLU A 130 0.95 -1.92 18.48
C GLU A 130 1.87 -2.44 17.38
N TYR A 131 1.32 -2.86 16.25
CA TYR A 131 2.09 -3.22 15.05
C TYR A 131 3.03 -2.10 14.61
N ALA A 132 2.56 -0.85 14.55
CA ALA A 132 3.39 0.30 14.18
C ALA A 132 4.57 0.47 15.15
N ARG A 133 4.34 0.29 16.46
CA ARG A 133 5.42 0.35 17.46
C ARG A 133 6.49 -0.71 17.22
N ILE A 134 6.12 -1.94 16.87
CA ILE A 134 7.09 -3.00 16.53
C ILE A 134 7.85 -2.66 15.24
N VAL A 135 7.16 -2.14 14.21
CA VAL A 135 7.78 -1.75 12.93
C VAL A 135 8.86 -0.69 13.11
N GLU A 136 8.73 0.21 14.08
CA GLU A 136 9.77 1.20 14.42
C GLU A 136 11.12 0.55 14.76
N GLU A 137 11.13 -0.65 15.35
CA GLU A 137 12.37 -1.40 15.59
C GLU A 137 12.89 -2.04 14.30
N LEU A 138 11.99 -2.61 13.49
CA LEU A 138 12.33 -3.31 12.25
C LEU A 138 13.02 -2.41 11.22
N VAL A 139 12.60 -1.15 11.12
CA VAL A 139 13.16 -0.19 10.14
C VAL A 139 14.63 0.17 10.39
N THR A 140 15.21 -0.29 11.49
CA THR A 140 16.67 -0.28 11.69
C THR A 140 17.41 -1.04 10.59
N ASP A 141 16.78 -2.08 10.00
CA ASP A 141 17.24 -2.74 8.77
C ASP A 141 16.13 -2.71 7.70
N PRO A 142 16.25 -1.90 6.64
CA PRO A 142 15.23 -1.78 5.61
C PRO A 142 14.93 -3.07 4.85
N SER A 143 15.91 -3.95 4.66
CA SER A 143 15.75 -5.21 3.92
C SER A 143 14.88 -6.19 4.71
N ILE A 144 15.13 -6.33 6.01
CA ILE A 144 14.30 -7.11 6.93
C ILE A 144 12.92 -6.49 7.05
N ALA A 145 12.83 -5.17 7.26
CA ALA A 145 11.56 -4.46 7.38
C ALA A 145 10.67 -4.70 6.15
N VAL A 146 11.18 -4.48 4.94
CA VAL A 146 10.43 -4.69 3.70
C VAL A 146 10.06 -6.17 3.53
N THR A 147 10.94 -7.11 3.88
CA THR A 147 10.63 -8.55 3.81
C THR A 147 9.44 -8.92 4.69
N LEU A 148 9.46 -8.51 5.96
CA LEU A 148 8.38 -8.79 6.91
C LEU A 148 7.11 -8.01 6.57
N MET A 149 7.21 -6.75 6.13
CA MET A 149 6.06 -5.94 5.72
C MET A 149 5.41 -6.46 4.44
N ALA A 150 6.19 -6.88 3.43
CA ALA A 150 5.67 -7.50 2.22
C ALA A 150 4.89 -8.78 2.56
N HIS A 151 5.41 -9.59 3.49
CA HIS A 151 4.73 -10.76 4.01
C HIS A 151 3.38 -10.43 4.66
N GLN A 152 3.36 -9.51 5.64
CA GLN A 152 2.19 -9.33 6.51
C GLN A 152 1.27 -8.16 6.16
N SER A 153 1.82 -7.04 5.69
CA SER A 153 1.04 -5.83 5.36
C SER A 153 0.25 -5.99 4.06
N ILE A 154 0.76 -6.78 3.11
CA ILE A 154 0.12 -6.98 1.80
C ILE A 154 -0.02 -8.46 1.41
N GLY A 155 0.99 -9.30 1.65
CA GLY A 155 1.01 -10.69 1.17
C GLY A 155 -0.11 -11.54 1.74
N LEU A 156 -0.21 -11.64 3.07
CA LEU A 156 -1.28 -12.39 3.74
C LEU A 156 -2.54 -11.56 4.01
N LYS A 157 -2.47 -10.24 3.83
CA LYS A 157 -3.51 -9.30 4.26
C LYS A 157 -4.87 -9.61 3.64
N GLY A 158 -4.89 -10.09 2.39
CA GLY A 158 -6.11 -10.53 1.72
C GLY A 158 -6.83 -11.70 2.44
N ILE A 159 -6.08 -12.68 2.95
CA ILE A 159 -6.64 -13.79 3.72
C ILE A 159 -7.14 -13.30 5.07
N LEU A 160 -6.38 -12.43 5.73
CA LEU A 160 -6.76 -11.89 7.04
C LEU A 160 -8.08 -11.09 6.97
N MET A 161 -8.22 -10.23 5.96
CA MET A 161 -9.39 -9.34 5.81
C MET A 161 -10.58 -10.02 5.13
N PHE A 162 -10.36 -10.88 4.15
CA PHE A 162 -11.42 -11.38 3.25
C PHE A 162 -11.49 -12.91 3.16
N GLY A 163 -10.58 -13.63 3.82
CA GLY A 163 -10.56 -15.08 3.79
C GLY A 163 -11.76 -15.70 4.52
N THR A 164 -12.23 -16.84 4.02
CA THR A 164 -13.19 -17.67 4.77
C THR A 164 -12.51 -18.30 5.99
N GLU A 165 -13.29 -18.81 6.94
CA GLU A 165 -12.72 -19.49 8.11
C GLU A 165 -11.87 -20.71 7.71
N GLU A 166 -12.24 -21.42 6.65
CA GLU A 166 -11.45 -22.54 6.10
C GLU A 166 -10.12 -22.06 5.51
N GLN A 167 -10.11 -20.95 4.78
CA GLN A 167 -8.88 -20.37 4.24
C GLN A 167 -7.97 -19.86 5.36
N LYS A 168 -8.53 -19.18 6.36
CA LYS A 168 -7.79 -18.69 7.52
C LYS A 168 -7.16 -19.83 8.31
N ALA A 169 -7.96 -20.85 8.66
CA ALA A 169 -7.47 -22.03 9.36
C ALA A 169 -6.40 -22.79 8.58
N LYS A 170 -6.51 -22.84 7.24
CA LYS A 170 -5.53 -23.52 6.38
C LYS A 170 -4.20 -22.78 6.27
N TYR A 171 -4.22 -21.44 6.14
CA TYR A 171 -3.03 -20.68 5.75
C TYR A 171 -2.41 -19.88 6.91
N LEU A 172 -3.21 -19.24 7.76
CA LEU A 172 -2.69 -18.32 8.78
C LEU A 172 -1.71 -18.96 9.77
N PRO A 173 -1.90 -20.21 10.26
CA PRO A 173 -0.94 -20.82 11.18
C PRO A 173 0.48 -20.94 10.64
N LYS A 174 0.63 -21.34 9.37
CA LYS A 174 1.94 -21.48 8.72
C LYS A 174 2.55 -20.14 8.33
N LEU A 175 1.71 -19.13 8.09
CA LEU A 175 2.16 -17.77 7.82
C LEU A 175 2.63 -17.11 9.12
N ALA A 176 1.90 -17.27 10.21
CA ALA A 176 2.23 -16.71 11.52
C ALA A 176 3.58 -17.22 12.06
N SER A 177 3.87 -18.51 11.87
CA SER A 177 5.15 -19.11 12.26
C SER A 177 6.32 -18.76 11.36
N GLY A 178 6.05 -18.19 10.17
CA GLY A 178 7.06 -18.00 9.13
C GLY A 178 7.55 -19.30 8.48
N GLU A 179 6.86 -20.44 8.66
CA GLU A 179 7.07 -21.66 7.88
C GLU A 179 6.83 -21.39 6.40
N HIS A 180 5.77 -20.64 6.11
CA HIS A 180 5.48 -20.11 4.78
C HIS A 180 5.67 -18.59 4.77
N MET A 181 6.12 -18.08 3.63
CA MET A 181 6.14 -16.64 3.37
C MET A 181 5.12 -16.29 2.28
N ALA A 182 4.27 -15.29 2.55
CA ALA A 182 3.37 -14.73 1.57
C ALA A 182 4.04 -13.61 0.75
N SER A 183 3.54 -13.43 -0.48
CA SER A 183 3.91 -12.34 -1.38
C SER A 183 2.65 -11.77 -2.05
N PHE A 184 2.68 -10.49 -2.39
CA PHE A 184 1.61 -9.84 -3.14
C PHE A 184 2.00 -9.71 -4.61
N CYS A 185 1.40 -10.54 -5.46
CA CYS A 185 1.76 -10.66 -6.88
C CYS A 185 0.79 -9.86 -7.76
N LEU A 186 1.01 -8.55 -7.90
CA LEU A 186 0.18 -7.67 -8.73
C LEU A 186 0.93 -7.09 -9.95
N THR A 187 2.14 -6.58 -9.73
CA THR A 187 2.89 -5.85 -10.76
C THR A 187 3.36 -6.77 -11.89
N GLU A 188 3.25 -6.30 -13.13
CA GLU A 188 3.69 -6.97 -14.36
C GLU A 188 4.60 -6.04 -15.18
N PRO A 189 5.37 -6.55 -16.18
CA PRO A 189 6.21 -5.70 -17.02
C PRO A 189 5.48 -4.53 -17.71
N GLY A 190 4.18 -4.68 -17.97
CA GLY A 190 3.33 -3.65 -18.58
C GLY A 190 2.35 -2.95 -17.62
N ALA A 191 2.30 -3.33 -16.34
CA ALA A 191 1.30 -2.84 -15.39
C ALA A 191 1.91 -2.57 -14.00
N GLY A 192 1.91 -1.30 -13.60
CA GLY A 192 2.40 -0.82 -12.30
C GLY A 192 1.39 0.13 -11.66
N SER A 193 1.56 1.44 -11.86
CA SER A 193 0.56 2.44 -11.42
C SER A 193 -0.82 2.20 -12.03
N ASP A 194 -0.88 1.69 -13.27
CA ASP A 194 -2.11 1.20 -13.89
C ASP A 194 -2.32 -0.29 -13.57
N ALA A 195 -2.78 -0.56 -12.35
CA ALA A 195 -3.04 -1.93 -11.90
C ALA A 195 -4.20 -2.60 -12.67
N ALA A 196 -5.10 -1.83 -13.30
CA ALA A 196 -6.16 -2.38 -14.13
C ALA A 196 -5.63 -2.93 -15.47
N GLY A 197 -4.40 -2.57 -15.84
CA GLY A 197 -3.73 -3.01 -17.07
C GLY A 197 -3.12 -4.41 -17.02
N ILE A 198 -3.32 -5.21 -15.96
CA ILE A 198 -2.73 -6.56 -15.86
C ILE A 198 -3.18 -7.50 -16.98
N THR A 199 -2.27 -8.36 -17.40
CA THR A 199 -2.41 -9.28 -18.53
C THR A 199 -2.50 -10.74 -18.12
N THR A 200 -2.15 -11.09 -16.87
CA THR A 200 -2.38 -12.41 -16.30
C THR A 200 -3.87 -12.79 -16.38
N ARG A 201 -4.17 -14.05 -16.71
CA ARG A 201 -5.53 -14.58 -16.85
C ARG A 201 -5.69 -15.87 -16.06
N ALA A 202 -6.83 -16.00 -15.41
CA ALA A 202 -7.33 -17.26 -14.86
C ALA A 202 -8.62 -17.60 -15.62
N VAL A 203 -8.66 -18.78 -16.24
CA VAL A 203 -9.83 -19.28 -16.97
C VAL A 203 -10.33 -20.51 -16.20
N PRO A 204 -11.60 -20.55 -15.77
CA PRO A 204 -12.14 -21.70 -15.07
C PRO A 204 -12.11 -22.94 -15.96
N ALA A 205 -11.77 -24.08 -15.38
CA ALA A 205 -11.85 -25.38 -16.03
C ALA A 205 -13.32 -25.81 -16.23
N ASP A 206 -13.54 -26.83 -17.06
CA ASP A 206 -14.90 -27.34 -17.37
C ASP A 206 -15.65 -27.84 -16.13
N ASP A 207 -14.92 -28.26 -15.09
CA ASP A 207 -15.48 -28.71 -13.80
C ASP A 207 -15.70 -27.57 -12.79
N GLY A 208 -15.41 -26.33 -13.19
CA GLY A 208 -15.56 -25.13 -12.36
C GLY A 208 -14.41 -24.85 -11.41
N SER A 209 -13.29 -25.58 -11.52
CA SER A 209 -12.05 -25.31 -10.78
C SER A 209 -11.16 -24.25 -11.42
#